data_AF-A0A8T3PA05-F1
#
_entry.id   AF-A0A8T3PA05-F1
#
_cell.length_a   1.000
_cell.length_b   1.000
_cell.length_c   1.000
_cell.angle_alpha   90.00
_cell.angle_beta   90.00
_cell.angle_gamma   90.00
#
_symmetry.space_group_name_H-M   'P 1'
#
loop_
_entity.id
_entity.type
_entity.pdbx_description
1 polymer ?
#
loop_
_entity_poly.entity_id
_entity_poly.type
_entity_poly.pdbx_seq_one_letter_code
_entity_poly.pdbx_strand_id
1 'polypeptide(L)'
;MRDRCRFCNAALPAREGRGRPPAYCSVGHRRAGGHEIQRQVRRIEKLQNLLDAAERSAALAYQSYERETRQKEVDLLTAQIEGATTRLVALLDSDDEDETPQTATIAVAPTTRRRRTS
;
A
#
# COMPACT_ATOMS: atom_id res chain seq x y z
N MET A 1 -24.45 8.27 -9.64
CA MET A 1 -23.39 7.41 -10.20
C MET A 1 -23.58 6.02 -9.63
N ARG A 2 -23.37 4.95 -10.42
CA ARG A 2 -23.51 3.58 -9.91
C ARG A 2 -22.22 3.17 -9.23
N ASP A 3 -22.28 2.90 -7.94
CA ASP A 3 -21.14 2.40 -7.18
C ASP A 3 -20.77 1.01 -7.70
N ARG A 4 -19.53 0.84 -8.15
CA ARG A 4 -18.97 -0.43 -8.63
C ARG A 4 -17.84 -0.89 -7.73
N CYS A 5 -17.68 -2.21 -7.61
CA CYS A 5 -16.60 -2.82 -6.84
C CYS A 5 -15.26 -2.51 -7.49
N ARG A 6 -14.31 -2.00 -6.70
CA ARG A 6 -12.96 -1.66 -7.18
C ARG A 6 -12.13 -2.86 -7.65
N PHE A 7 -12.47 -4.06 -7.20
CA PHE A 7 -11.76 -5.30 -7.57
C PHE A 7 -12.32 -5.97 -8.84
N CYS A 8 -13.63 -6.19 -8.90
CA CYS A 8 -14.27 -6.95 -9.99
C CYS A 8 -15.17 -6.12 -10.91
N ASN A 9 -15.30 -4.81 -10.66
CA ASN A 9 -16.16 -3.89 -11.39
C ASN A 9 -17.67 -4.25 -11.39
N ALA A 10 -18.10 -5.19 -10.54
CA ALA A 10 -19.50 -5.54 -10.35
C ALA A 10 -20.26 -4.41 -9.65
N ALA A 11 -21.57 -4.31 -9.90
CA ALA A 11 -22.41 -3.36 -9.17
C ALA A 11 -22.37 -3.66 -7.67
N LEU A 12 -22.22 -2.61 -6.85
CA LEU A 12 -22.24 -2.75 -5.41
C LEU A 12 -23.67 -3.04 -4.93
N PRO A 13 -23.83 -3.84 -3.86
CA PRO A 13 -25.15 -4.14 -3.32
C PRO A 13 -25.85 -2.84 -2.93
N ALA A 14 -27.08 -2.66 -3.41
CA ALA A 14 -27.90 -1.51 -3.05
C ALA A 14 -28.12 -1.50 -1.53
N ARG A 15 -27.76 -0.41 -0.86
CA ARG A 15 -28.02 -0.23 0.56
C ARG A 15 -29.32 0.55 0.76
N GLU A 16 -30.11 0.12 1.74
CA GLU A 16 -31.36 0.78 2.15
C GLU A 16 -31.15 1.90 3.19
N GLY A 17 -29.89 2.21 3.56
CA GLY A 17 -29.56 3.16 4.65
C GLY A 17 -28.73 4.38 4.23
N ARG A 18 -28.63 5.37 5.12
CA ARG A 18 -27.76 6.55 4.95
C ARG A 18 -26.30 6.19 5.27
N GLY A 19 -25.40 6.29 4.30
CA GLY A 19 -23.97 6.07 4.44
C GLY A 19 -23.26 5.93 3.10
N ARG A 20 -21.93 6.08 3.05
CA ARG A 20 -21.17 5.88 1.82
C ARG A 20 -21.28 4.41 1.36
N PRO A 21 -21.53 4.15 0.07
CA PRO A 21 -21.50 2.80 -0.50
C PRO A 21 -20.12 2.15 -0.26
N PRO A 22 -20.06 0.85 0.06
CA PRO A 22 -18.79 0.17 0.31
C PRO A 22 -17.97 0.05 -0.97
N ALA A 23 -16.67 0.30 -0.96
CA ALA A 23 -15.81 0.17 -2.15
C ALA A 23 -15.72 -1.24 -2.77
N TYR A 24 -16.07 -2.28 -2.01
CA TYR A 24 -15.96 -3.68 -2.42
C TYR A 24 -17.30 -4.40 -2.30
N CYS A 25 -17.63 -5.28 -3.27
CA CYS A 25 -18.89 -6.04 -3.25
C CYS A 25 -18.89 -7.18 -2.22
N SER A 26 -17.73 -7.53 -1.66
CA SER A 26 -17.59 -8.54 -0.61
C SER A 26 -16.33 -8.29 0.23
N VAL A 27 -16.32 -8.83 1.45
CA VAL A 27 -15.12 -8.87 2.32
C VAL A 27 -13.97 -9.62 1.63
N GLY A 28 -14.29 -10.63 0.79
CA GLY A 28 -13.30 -11.38 0.03
C GLY A 28 -12.52 -10.50 -0.96
N HIS A 29 -13.20 -9.62 -1.70
CA HIS A 29 -12.54 -8.68 -2.61
C HIS A 29 -11.75 -7.59 -1.88
N ARG A 30 -12.22 -7.13 -0.72
CA ARG A 30 -11.44 -6.23 0.14
C ARG A 30 -10.13 -6.89 0.58
N ARG A 31 -10.18 -8.14 1.05
CA ARG A 31 -8.98 -8.91 1.44
C ARG A 31 -8.07 -9.17 0.25
N ALA A 32 -8.63 -9.52 -0.91
CA ALA A 32 -7.86 -9.74 -2.14
C ALA A 32 -7.12 -8.47 -2.58
N GLY A 33 -7.77 -7.30 -2.51
CA GLY A 33 -7.14 -6.00 -2.73
C GLY A 33 -5.98 -5.73 -1.78
N GLY A 34 -6.20 -5.93 -0.47
CA GLY A 34 -5.14 -5.81 0.53
C GLY A 34 -3.97 -6.79 0.32
N HIS A 35 -4.24 -8.02 -0.13
CA HIS A 35 -3.18 -8.97 -0.50
C HIS A 35 -2.39 -8.54 -1.72
N GLU A 36 -3.03 -7.92 -2.72
CA GLU A 36 -2.35 -7.39 -3.89
C GLU A 36 -1.45 -6.21 -3.54
N ILE A 37 -1.91 -5.31 -2.66
CA ILE A 37 -1.10 -4.24 -2.08
C ILE A 37 0.14 -4.82 -1.40
N GLN A 38 -0.04 -5.80 -0.50
CA GLN A 38 1.08 -6.46 0.18
C GLN A 38 2.05 -7.15 -0.78
N ARG A 39 1.56 -7.75 -1.88
CA ARG A 39 2.40 -8.36 -2.92
C ARG A 39 3.25 -7.32 -3.63
N GLN A 40 2.67 -6.17 -3.99
CA GLN A 40 3.42 -5.09 -4.63
C GLN A 40 4.45 -4.48 -3.70
N VAL A 41 4.13 -4.26 -2.41
CA VAL A 41 5.09 -3.78 -1.41
C VAL A 41 6.29 -4.72 -1.31
N ARG A 42 6.06 -6.03 -1.10
CA ARG A 42 7.15 -7.02 -1.03
C ARG A 42 7.97 -7.10 -2.32
N ARG A 43 7.33 -6.89 -3.47
CA ARG A 43 8.02 -6.85 -4.76
C ARG A 43 8.94 -5.62 -4.85
N ILE A 44 8.47 -4.45 -4.42
CA ILE A 44 9.26 -3.22 -4.40
C ILE A 44 10.46 -3.38 -3.45
N GLU A 45 10.24 -3.87 -2.23
CA GLU A 45 11.33 -4.14 -1.27
C GLU A 45 12.38 -5.09 -1.85
N LYS A 46 11.95 -6.15 -2.56
CA LYS A 46 12.87 -7.07 -3.22
C LYS A 46 13.68 -6.38 -4.33
N LEU A 47 13.03 -5.55 -5.15
CA LEU A 47 13.70 -4.82 -6.22
C LEU A 47 14.68 -3.78 -5.68
N GLN A 48 14.34 -3.08 -4.59
CA GLN A 48 15.24 -2.15 -3.90
C GLN A 48 16.49 -2.86 -3.38
N ASN A 49 16.35 -4.03 -2.75
CA ASN A 49 17.51 -4.81 -2.31
C ASN A 49 18.42 -5.24 -3.49
N LEU A 50 17.84 -5.55 -4.64
CA LEU A 50 18.61 -5.87 -5.86
C LEU A 50 19.28 -4.63 -6.43
N LEU A 51 18.61 -3.47 -6.40
CA LEU A 51 19.17 -2.20 -6.83
C LEU A 51 20.38 -1.83 -5.97
N ASP A 52 20.27 -1.91 -4.64
CA ASP A 52 21.38 -1.64 -3.71
C ASP A 52 22.57 -2.57 -3.95
N ALA A 53 22.32 -3.83 -4.34
CA ALA A 53 23.37 -4.77 -4.71
C ALA A 53 24.02 -4.42 -6.06
N ALA A 54 23.19 -4.05 -7.06
CA ALA A 54 23.65 -3.65 -8.39
C ALA A 54 24.48 -2.36 -8.32
N GLU A 55 24.05 -1.35 -7.58
CA GLU A 55 24.78 -0.09 -7.39
C GLU A 55 26.14 -0.30 -6.72
N ARG A 56 26.21 -1.12 -5.67
CA ARG A 56 27.49 -1.49 -5.04
C ARG A 56 28.42 -2.18 -6.03
N SER A 57 27.89 -3.05 -6.87
CA SER A 57 28.69 -3.74 -7.89
C SER A 57 29.14 -2.79 -9.02
N ALA A 58 28.30 -1.81 -9.40
CA ALA A 58 28.62 -0.79 -10.38
C ALA A 58 29.74 0.13 -9.89
N ALA A 59 29.71 0.51 -8.61
CA ALA A 59 30.74 1.34 -7.97
C ALA A 59 32.12 0.67 -7.94
N LEU A 60 32.17 -0.66 -7.84
CA LEU A 60 33.40 -1.45 -7.82
C LEU A 60 33.91 -1.81 -9.22
N ALA A 61 33.12 -1.57 -10.27
CA ALA A 61 33.50 -1.89 -11.65
C ALA A 61 34.67 -1.00 -12.11
N TYR A 62 35.74 -1.64 -12.58
CA TYR A 62 36.98 -0.96 -12.98
C TYR A 62 37.03 -0.71 -14.49
N GLN A 63 36.43 -1.59 -15.29
CA GLN A 63 36.42 -1.48 -16.74
C GLN A 63 35.19 -0.71 -17.24
N SER A 64 35.35 0.06 -18.33
CA SER A 64 34.26 0.85 -18.92
C SER A 64 33.08 -0.01 -19.39
N TYR A 65 33.36 -1.18 -19.97
CA TYR A 65 32.32 -2.13 -20.41
C TYR A 65 31.54 -2.73 -19.24
N GLU A 66 32.23 -3.11 -18.16
CA GLU A 66 31.60 -3.59 -16.93
C GLU A 66 30.76 -2.49 -16.27
N ARG A 67 31.23 -1.24 -16.27
CA ARG A 67 30.44 -0.10 -15.77
C ARG A 67 29.16 0.10 -16.57
N GLU A 68 29.25 0.09 -17.90
CA GLU A 68 28.08 0.30 -18.76
C GLU A 68 27.03 -0.81 -18.59
N THR A 69 27.48 -2.07 -18.48
CA THR A 69 26.57 -3.21 -18.24
C THR A 69 25.92 -3.14 -16.86
N ARG A 70 26.68 -2.79 -15.81
CA ARG A 70 26.12 -2.58 -14.47
C ARG A 70 25.20 -1.38 -14.38
N GLN A 71 25.50 -0.31 -15.10
CA GLN A 71 24.62 0.86 -15.16
C GLN A 71 23.28 0.50 -15.83
N LYS A 72 23.30 -0.26 -16.93
CA LYS A 72 22.06 -0.76 -17.56
C LYS A 72 21.24 -1.65 -16.63
N GLU A 73 21.89 -2.44 -15.77
CA GLU A 73 21.22 -3.25 -14.74
C GLU A 73 20.52 -2.36 -13.69
N VAL A 74 21.22 -1.32 -13.21
CA VAL A 74 20.66 -0.30 -12.30
C VAL A 74 19.46 0.41 -12.94
N ASP A 75 19.60 0.90 -14.17
CA ASP A 75 18.54 1.61 -14.88
C ASP A 75 17.29 0.74 -15.07
N LEU A 76 17.48 -0.55 -15.39
CA LEU A 76 16.39 -1.51 -15.52
C LEU A 76 15.65 -1.74 -14.20
N LEU A 77 16.38 -1.91 -13.10
CA LEU A 77 15.79 -2.12 -11.78
C LEU A 77 15.03 -0.88 -11.31
N THR A 78 15.58 0.32 -11.55
CA THR A 78 14.91 1.60 -11.27
C THR A 78 13.59 1.71 -12.04
N ALA A 79 13.59 1.45 -13.35
CA ALA A 79 12.36 1.46 -14.16
C ALA A 79 11.32 0.43 -13.66
N GLN A 80 11.76 -0.74 -13.21
CA GLN A 80 10.86 -1.73 -12.63
C GLN A 80 10.26 -1.30 -11.30
N ILE A 81 11.04 -0.63 -10.44
CA ILE A 81 10.58 -0.06 -9.17
C ILE A 81 9.56 1.05 -9.43
N GLU A 82 9.85 1.98 -10.32
CA GLU A 82 8.92 3.04 -10.70
C GLU A 82 7.60 2.47 -11.19
N GLY A 83 7.63 1.53 -12.14
CA GLY A 83 6.42 0.88 -12.66
C GLY A 83 5.67 0.04 -11.63
N ALA A 84 6.33 -0.53 -10.62
CA ALA A 84 5.67 -1.20 -9.50
C ALA A 84 5.05 -0.19 -8.53
N THR A 85 5.74 0.92 -8.27
CA THR A 85 5.29 2.02 -7.40
C THR A 85 4.06 2.70 -7.98
N THR A 86 4.02 3.01 -9.28
CA THR A 86 2.83 3.57 -9.94
C THR A 86 1.62 2.66 -9.80
N ARG A 87 1.81 1.33 -9.91
CA ARG A 87 0.73 0.36 -9.70
C ARG A 87 0.26 0.32 -8.25
N LEU A 88 1.18 0.40 -7.29
CA LEU A 88 0.84 0.45 -5.88
C LEU A 88 0.07 1.73 -5.53
N VAL A 89 0.52 2.89 -6.01
CA VAL A 89 -0.18 4.17 -5.83
C VAL A 89 -1.59 4.10 -6.41
N ALA A 90 -1.76 3.55 -7.61
CA ALA A 90 -3.09 3.37 -8.20
C ALA A 90 -4.01 2.46 -7.35
N LEU A 91 -3.45 1.47 -6.65
CA LEU A 91 -4.21 0.63 -5.71
C LEU A 91 -4.57 1.40 -4.41
N LEU A 92 -3.66 2.22 -3.89
CA LEU A 92 -3.86 3.00 -2.65
C LEU A 92 -4.78 4.21 -2.83
N ASP A 93 -4.67 4.94 -3.94
CA ASP A 93 -5.61 6.01 -4.31
C ASP A 93 -7.03 5.46 -4.48
N SER A 94 -7.12 4.17 -4.82
CA SER A 94 -8.38 3.43 -4.85
C SER A 94 -8.80 2.88 -3.48
N ASP A 95 -8.08 3.13 -2.38
CA ASP A 95 -8.45 2.73 -1.02
C ASP A 95 -8.64 3.95 -0.09
N ASP A 96 -7.90 5.05 -0.27
CA ASP A 96 -7.89 6.23 0.62
C ASP A 96 -9.14 7.14 0.56
N GLU A 97 -10.05 6.89 -0.37
CA GLU A 97 -11.38 7.55 -0.34
C GLU A 97 -12.27 7.02 0.82
N ASP A 98 -11.85 6.02 1.60
CA ASP A 98 -12.68 5.37 2.64
C ASP A 98 -12.33 5.75 4.10
N GLU A 99 -11.50 6.78 4.36
CA GLU A 99 -11.34 7.31 5.73
C GLU A 99 -12.47 8.30 6.09
N THR A 100 -13.57 7.78 6.63
CA THR A 100 -14.32 8.57 7.62
C THR A 100 -13.47 8.63 8.89
N PRO A 101 -13.09 9.80 9.41
CA PRO A 101 -12.44 9.86 10.70
C PRO A 101 -13.42 9.34 11.75
N GLN A 102 -13.14 8.17 12.31
CA GLN A 102 -13.79 7.76 13.55
C GLN A 102 -13.30 8.73 14.61
N THR A 103 -14.14 9.72 14.94
CA THR A 103 -14.02 10.46 16.20
C THR A 103 -14.04 9.43 17.33
N ALA A 104 -12.85 9.05 17.78
CA ALA A 104 -12.65 8.35 19.01
C ALA A 104 -13.15 9.29 20.12
N THR A 105 -14.42 9.17 20.48
CA THR A 105 -14.94 9.74 21.72
C THR A 105 -14.24 9.03 22.86
N ILE A 106 -13.09 9.57 23.27
CA ILE A 106 -12.42 9.17 24.49
C ILE A 106 -13.36 9.57 25.63
N ALA A 107 -14.19 8.63 26.08
CA ALA A 107 -14.89 8.75 27.33
C ALA A 107 -13.84 8.75 28.43
N VAL A 108 -13.44 9.94 28.88
CA VAL A 108 -12.60 10.12 30.07
C VAL A 108 -13.42 9.63 31.27
N ALA A 109 -13.15 8.40 31.70
CA ALA A 109 -13.70 7.89 32.94
C ALA A 109 -13.14 8.72 34.12
N PRO A 110 -13.97 9.22 35.04
CA PRO A 110 -13.49 9.96 36.20
C PRO A 110 -12.78 8.98 37.15
N THR A 111 -11.47 9.18 37.32
CA THR A 111 -10.66 8.41 38.27
C THR A 111 -11.05 8.80 39.70
N THR A 112 -11.87 7.98 40.34
CA THR A 112 -12.14 8.10 41.77
C THR A 112 -10.89 7.74 42.56
N ARG A 113 -10.18 8.77 43.00
CA ARG A 113 -9.08 8.75 43.97
C ARG A 113 -9.55 8.13 45.28
N ARG A 114 -9.24 6.85 45.55
CA ARG A 114 -9.31 6.30 46.91
C ARG A 114 -8.00 6.58 47.63
N ARG A 115 -8.10 7.50 48.59
CA ARG A 115 -7.10 7.81 49.61
C ARG A 115 -7.28 6.85 50.80
N ARG A 116 -6.18 6.66 51.56
CA ARG A 116 -6.05 6.21 52.96
C ARG A 116 -5.87 4.70 53.22
N THR A 117 -4.67 4.34 53.72
CA THR A 117 -4.28 4.01 55.12
C THR A 117 -4.51 2.52 55.39
N SER A 118 -3.57 1.74 55.89
CA SER A 118 -2.56 2.01 56.92
C SER A 118 -1.33 1.11 56.72
#